data_AF-A0A662PW60-F1
#
_entry.id   AF-A0A662PW60-F1
#
_cell.length_a   1.000
_cell.length_b   1.000
_cell.length_c   1.000
_cell.angle_alpha   90.00
_cell.angle_beta   90.00
_cell.angle_gamma   90.00
#
_symmetry.space_group_name_H-M   'P 1'
#
loop_
_entity.id
_entity.type
_entity.pdbx_description
1 polymer ?
#
loop_
_entity_poly.entity_id
_entity_poly.type
_entity_poly.pdbx_seq_one_letter_code
_entity_poly.pdbx_strand_id
1 'polypeptide(L)'
;LDPSELLRGLESGRYTGHVGYAESVCIIADAASLSLTRIEEKQEPIVAEDEIRLGDLTIGKGMVRGLRGFAAGYANGVERIRVEFEAAALAPEYEEIVIEGEDHSIAWRSSGTPGDLGTASVILSIAEKLDQMPYGLLTMADLIPFRIRFEGSAKL
;
A
#
# COMPACT_ATOMS: atom_id res chain seq x y z
N LEU A 1 -3.89 22.76 4.95
CA LEU A 1 -4.80 22.10 5.90
C LEU A 1 -4.11 22.03 7.26
N ASP A 2 -4.82 22.32 8.35
CA ASP A 2 -4.28 22.12 9.71
C ASP A 2 -4.27 20.62 10.06
N PRO A 3 -3.27 20.09 10.77
CA PRO A 3 -3.22 18.66 11.12
C PRO A 3 -4.44 18.17 11.90
N SER A 4 -4.98 18.99 12.83
CA SER A 4 -6.16 18.62 13.62
C SER A 4 -7.45 18.59 12.79
N GLU A 5 -7.51 19.38 11.73
CA GLU A 5 -8.62 19.36 10.77
C GLU A 5 -8.58 18.10 9.92
N LEU A 6 -7.39 17.71 9.43
CA LEU A 6 -7.22 16.48 8.67
C LEU A 6 -7.65 15.26 9.50
N LEU A 7 -7.16 15.14 10.74
CA LEU A 7 -7.48 14.03 11.62
C LEU A 7 -8.99 13.92 11.89
N ARG A 8 -9.65 15.03 12.23
CA ARG A 8 -11.11 15.04 12.41
C ARG A 8 -11.86 14.70 11.12
N GLY A 9 -11.33 15.14 9.98
CA GLY A 9 -11.89 14.81 8.68
C GLY A 9 -11.78 13.32 8.34
N LEU A 10 -10.65 12.68 8.67
CA LEU A 10 -10.44 11.23 8.53
C LEU A 10 -11.36 10.45 9.47
N GLU A 11 -11.39 10.80 10.76
CA GLU A 11 -12.26 10.13 11.76
C GLU A 11 -13.74 10.24 11.42
N SER A 12 -14.18 11.38 10.87
CA SER A 12 -15.58 11.59 10.47
C SER A 12 -15.92 11.01 9.09
N GLY A 13 -14.94 10.48 8.34
CA GLY A 13 -15.13 9.99 6.97
C GLY A 13 -15.34 11.09 5.92
N ARG A 14 -15.14 12.37 6.29
CA ARG A 14 -15.17 13.49 5.36
C ARG A 14 -13.98 13.46 4.40
N TYR A 15 -12.84 12.99 4.90
CA TYR A 15 -11.66 12.68 4.11
C TYR A 15 -11.43 11.18 4.17
N THR A 16 -11.15 10.59 3.02
CA THR A 16 -10.80 9.17 2.93
C THR A 16 -9.31 8.94 3.13
N GLY A 17 -8.49 9.95 2.80
CA GLY A 17 -7.06 9.76 2.59
C GLY A 17 -6.82 8.74 1.47
N HIS A 18 -5.79 7.91 1.64
CA HIS A 18 -5.59 6.76 0.77
C HIS A 18 -6.35 5.55 1.31
N VAL A 19 -6.87 4.75 0.39
CA VAL A 19 -7.63 3.52 0.67
C VAL A 19 -6.97 2.36 -0.07
N GLY A 20 -6.97 1.18 0.53
CA GLY A 20 -6.37 -0.01 -0.10
C GLY A 20 -5.20 -0.63 0.65
N TYR A 21 -4.79 -0.11 1.81
CA TYR A 21 -3.64 -0.67 2.54
C TYR A 21 -3.95 -2.08 3.04
N ALA A 22 -5.07 -2.22 3.76
CA ALA A 22 -5.51 -3.50 4.27
C ALA A 22 -5.80 -4.49 3.14
N GLU A 23 -6.41 -4.04 2.04
CA GLU A 23 -6.67 -4.83 0.84
C GLU A 23 -5.37 -5.31 0.19
N SER A 24 -4.34 -4.47 0.12
CA SER A 24 -3.02 -4.84 -0.41
C SER A 24 -2.37 -5.91 0.47
N VAL A 25 -2.41 -5.75 1.79
CA VAL A 25 -1.94 -6.77 2.75
C VAL A 25 -2.69 -8.09 2.55
N CYS A 26 -4.02 -8.05 2.38
CA CYS A 26 -4.83 -9.23 2.11
C CYS A 26 -4.45 -9.93 0.80
N ILE A 27 -4.26 -9.18 -0.29
CA ILE A 27 -3.87 -9.74 -1.60
C ILE A 27 -2.48 -10.37 -1.52
N ILE A 28 -1.52 -9.74 -0.83
CA ILE A 28 -0.18 -10.31 -0.63
C ILE A 28 -0.27 -11.59 0.20
N ALA A 29 -1.07 -11.59 1.27
CA ALA A 29 -1.27 -12.76 2.11
C ALA A 29 -1.90 -13.91 1.33
N ASP A 30 -2.94 -13.64 0.53
CA ASP A 30 -3.60 -14.63 -0.32
C ASP A 30 -2.65 -15.21 -1.38
N ALA A 31 -1.91 -14.35 -2.09
CA ALA A 31 -0.91 -14.75 -3.07
C ALA A 31 0.19 -15.65 -2.47
N ALA A 32 0.48 -15.46 -1.18
CA ALA A 32 1.47 -16.24 -0.45
C ALA A 32 0.89 -17.40 0.39
N SER A 33 -0.43 -17.62 0.31
CA SER A 33 -1.16 -18.62 1.13
C SER A 33 -0.94 -18.46 2.64
N LEU A 34 -0.78 -17.22 3.11
CA LEU A 34 -0.54 -16.88 4.50
C LEU A 34 -1.86 -16.54 5.21
N SER A 35 -2.20 -17.29 6.25
CA SER A 35 -3.36 -16.98 7.10
C SER A 35 -3.01 -15.91 8.14
N LEU A 36 -3.54 -14.70 7.95
CA LEU A 36 -3.40 -13.61 8.92
C LEU A 36 -4.41 -13.74 10.06
N THR A 37 -3.94 -13.46 11.26
CA THR A 37 -4.74 -13.42 12.50
C THR A 37 -5.26 -12.03 12.84
N ARG A 38 -4.59 -10.98 12.34
CA ARG A 38 -4.94 -9.58 12.58
C ARG A 38 -4.38 -8.71 11.45
N ILE A 39 -5.12 -7.66 11.10
CA ILE A 39 -4.65 -6.59 10.24
C ILE A 39 -4.84 -5.28 11.00
N GLU A 40 -3.81 -4.45 11.02
CA GLU A 40 -3.87 -3.08 11.54
C GLU A 40 -3.66 -2.12 10.38
N GLU A 41 -4.47 -1.07 10.30
CA GLU A 41 -4.35 -0.02 9.29
C GLU A 41 -4.43 1.34 9.98
N LYS A 42 -3.55 2.27 9.57
CA LYS A 42 -3.55 3.64 10.10
C LYS A 42 -3.01 4.60 9.04
N GLN A 43 -3.44 5.85 9.14
CA GLN A 43 -2.89 6.96 8.38
C GLN A 43 -2.78 8.21 9.25
N GLU A 44 -1.78 9.05 8.97
CA GLU A 44 -1.48 10.25 9.73
C GLU A 44 -0.94 11.38 8.84
N PRO A 45 -1.18 12.65 9.22
CA PRO A 45 -0.65 13.80 8.50
C PRO A 45 0.88 13.83 8.56
N ILE A 46 1.49 14.20 7.44
CA ILE A 46 2.88 14.66 7.41
C ILE A 46 2.86 16.18 7.50
N VAL A 47 3.55 16.73 8.50
CA VAL A 47 3.58 18.17 8.78
C VAL A 47 4.83 18.80 8.16
N ALA A 48 4.68 20.01 7.62
CA ALA A 48 5.80 20.80 7.12
C ALA A 48 6.60 21.41 8.28
N GLU A 49 7.87 21.05 8.39
CA GLU A 49 8.78 21.60 9.42
C GLU A 49 9.15 23.06 9.12
N ASP A 50 9.16 23.43 7.84
CA ASP A 50 9.41 24.78 7.32
C ASP A 50 8.43 25.10 6.18
N GLU A 51 8.40 26.36 5.74
CA GLU A 51 7.57 26.76 4.60
C GLU A 51 8.09 26.11 3.30
N ILE A 52 7.19 25.43 2.59
CA ILE A 52 7.48 24.78 1.30
C ILE A 52 6.81 25.60 0.19
N ARG A 53 7.60 25.97 -0.83
CA ARG A 53 7.11 26.64 -2.05
C ARG A 53 7.36 25.74 -3.27
N LEU A 54 6.28 25.37 -3.97
CA LEU A 54 6.29 24.49 -5.13
C LEU A 54 5.42 25.09 -6.24
N GLY A 55 6.04 25.79 -7.19
CA GLY A 55 5.30 26.56 -8.19
C GLY A 55 4.37 27.57 -7.51
N ASP A 56 3.07 27.49 -7.80
CA ASP A 56 2.04 28.34 -7.19
C ASP A 56 1.54 27.84 -5.83
N LEU A 57 1.96 26.64 -5.39
CA LEU A 57 1.59 26.06 -4.10
C LEU A 57 2.54 26.54 -3.00
N THR A 58 2.00 27.13 -1.93
CA THR A 58 2.74 27.44 -0.70
C THR A 58 2.12 26.69 0.47
N ILE A 59 2.93 25.90 1.16
CA ILE A 59 2.55 25.16 2.38
C ILE A 59 3.31 25.80 3.54
N GLY A 60 2.59 26.44 4.45
CA GLY A 60 3.18 27.06 5.63
C GLY A 60 3.76 26.05 6.62
N LYS A 61 4.74 26.49 7.41
CA LYS A 61 5.24 25.74 8.57
C LYS A 61 4.10 25.33 9.50
N GLY A 62 4.11 24.08 9.96
CA GLY A 62 3.07 23.52 10.83
C GLY A 62 1.80 23.06 10.08
N MET A 63 1.72 23.27 8.77
CA MET A 63 0.61 22.80 7.95
C MET A 63 0.88 21.40 7.39
N VAL A 64 -0.19 20.69 7.04
CA VAL A 64 -0.11 19.39 6.37
C VAL A 64 0.56 19.55 5.00
N ARG A 65 1.64 18.79 4.76
CA ARG A 65 2.31 18.65 3.46
C ARG A 65 2.03 17.32 2.76
N GLY A 66 1.36 16.39 3.43
CA GLY A 66 1.04 15.07 2.88
C GLY A 66 0.39 14.14 3.89
N LEU A 67 0.28 12.88 3.50
CA LEU A 67 -0.22 11.78 4.32
C LEU A 67 0.78 10.63 4.28
N ARG A 68 0.98 9.99 5.43
CA ARG A 68 1.62 8.69 5.54
C ARG A 68 0.61 7.69 6.05
N GLY A 69 0.54 6.52 5.44
CA GLY A 69 -0.27 5.44 5.95
C GLY A 69 0.44 4.10 5.84
N PHE A 70 -0.09 3.14 6.58
CA PHE A 70 0.37 1.77 6.53
C PHE A 70 -0.76 0.78 6.81
N ALA A 71 -0.54 -0.46 6.37
CA ALA A 71 -1.18 -1.62 6.96
C ALA A 71 -0.16 -2.70 7.31
N ALA A 72 -0.41 -3.39 8.41
CA ALA A 72 0.41 -4.48 8.93
C ALA A 72 -0.44 -5.73 9.13
N GLY A 73 -0.04 -6.84 8.51
CA GLY A 73 -0.64 -8.16 8.64
C GLY A 73 0.15 -9.04 9.60
N TYR A 74 -0.54 -9.59 10.60
CA TYR A 74 0.07 -10.42 11.64
C TYR A 74 -0.36 -11.88 11.51
N ALA A 75 0.59 -12.83 11.59
CA ALA A 75 0.31 -14.25 11.75
C ALA A 75 0.93 -14.75 13.07
N ASN A 76 0.11 -15.36 13.93
CA ASN A 76 0.53 -15.83 15.26
C ASN A 76 1.19 -14.72 16.11
N GLY A 77 0.68 -13.50 16.02
CA GLY A 77 1.21 -12.34 16.75
C GLY A 77 2.48 -11.72 16.17
N VAL A 78 3.05 -12.28 15.09
CA VAL A 78 4.24 -11.75 14.41
C VAL A 78 3.81 -10.98 13.17
N GLU A 79 4.32 -9.75 12.99
CA GLU A 79 4.14 -8.98 11.75
C GLU A 79 4.82 -9.72 10.60
N ARG A 80 4.05 -10.09 9.57
CA ARG A 80 4.56 -10.84 8.41
C ARG A 80 4.54 -10.04 7.12
N ILE A 81 3.65 -9.06 7.04
CA ILE A 81 3.47 -8.22 5.86
C ILE A 81 3.28 -6.78 6.36
N ARG A 82 4.01 -5.85 5.76
CA ARG A 82 3.84 -4.41 5.99
C ARG A 82 3.79 -3.70 4.64
N VAL A 83 2.78 -2.87 4.47
CA VAL A 83 2.64 -1.97 3.31
C VAL A 83 2.62 -0.56 3.86
N GLU A 84 3.47 0.31 3.32
CA GLU A 84 3.52 1.72 3.67
C GLU A 84 3.37 2.58 2.42
N PHE A 85 2.77 3.75 2.57
CA PHE A 85 2.66 4.75 1.51
C PHE A 85 2.88 6.13 2.10
N GLU A 86 3.63 6.94 1.37
CA GLU A 86 3.82 8.35 1.65
C GLU A 86 3.48 9.14 0.39
N ALA A 87 2.44 9.98 0.50
CA ALA A 87 2.11 10.98 -0.51
C ALA A 87 2.31 12.35 0.13
N ALA A 88 3.46 12.97 -0.13
CA ALA A 88 3.78 14.28 0.41
C ALA A 88 4.56 15.16 -0.55
N ALA A 89 4.37 16.47 -0.41
CA ALA A 89 5.20 17.46 -1.07
C ALA A 89 6.68 17.25 -0.70
N LEU A 90 7.54 17.25 -1.73
CA LEU A 90 8.99 16.99 -1.63
C LEU A 90 9.37 15.57 -1.16
N ALA A 91 8.43 14.61 -1.12
CA ALA A 91 8.78 13.22 -0.89
C ALA A 91 9.60 12.66 -2.06
N PRO A 92 10.60 11.81 -1.81
CA PRO A 92 11.28 11.07 -2.87
C PRO A 92 10.32 10.08 -3.55
N GLU A 93 10.39 10.00 -4.87
CA GLU A 93 9.58 9.09 -5.69
C GLU A 93 10.29 7.73 -5.83
N TYR A 94 9.70 6.67 -5.27
CA TYR A 94 10.17 5.29 -5.42
C TYR A 94 9.10 4.30 -4.93
N GLU A 95 9.20 3.05 -5.38
CA GLU A 95 8.64 1.91 -4.66
C GLU A 95 9.80 1.07 -4.14
N GLU A 96 9.62 0.46 -2.98
CA GLU A 96 10.60 -0.44 -2.38
C GLU A 96 9.90 -1.71 -1.92
N ILE A 97 10.47 -2.85 -2.28
CA ILE A 97 10.01 -4.16 -1.86
C ILE A 97 11.17 -4.81 -1.12
N VAL A 98 10.95 -5.09 0.16
CA VAL A 98 11.89 -5.82 1.02
C VAL A 98 11.26 -7.15 1.39
N ILE A 99 11.99 -8.24 1.15
CA ILE A 99 11.62 -9.60 1.54
C ILE A 99 12.71 -10.10 2.48
N GLU A 100 12.32 -10.39 3.71
CA GLU A 100 13.22 -10.90 4.76
C GLU A 100 13.00 -12.40 4.94
N GLY A 101 14.06 -13.18 4.75
CA GLY A 101 14.13 -14.59 5.08
C GLY A 101 14.97 -14.84 6.35
N GLU A 102 15.15 -16.12 6.70
CA GLU A 102 15.92 -16.50 7.89
C GLU A 102 17.42 -16.16 7.75
N ASP A 103 18.01 -16.50 6.61
CA ASP A 103 19.45 -16.29 6.36
C ASP A 103 19.74 -15.08 5.46
N HIS A 104 18.76 -14.68 4.64
CA HIS A 104 18.96 -13.71 3.56
C HIS A 104 17.77 -12.77 3.43
N SER A 105 18.07 -11.51 3.09
CA SER A 105 17.08 -10.51 2.72
C SER A 105 17.34 -10.01 1.31
N ILE A 106 16.25 -9.75 0.58
CA ILE A 106 16.29 -9.15 -0.75
C ILE A 106 15.59 -7.80 -0.66
N ALA A 107 16.20 -6.78 -1.24
CA ALA A 107 15.58 -5.48 -1.42
C ALA A 107 15.63 -5.09 -2.90
N TRP A 108 14.52 -4.59 -3.41
CA TRP A 108 14.41 -4.01 -4.75
C TRP A 108 13.77 -2.63 -4.64
N ARG A 109 14.30 -1.68 -5.43
CA ARG A 109 13.81 -0.30 -5.43
C ARG A 109 13.64 0.20 -6.86
N SER A 110 12.49 0.79 -7.15
CA SER A 110 12.17 1.44 -8.43
C SER A 110 12.42 2.95 -8.37
N SER A 111 12.26 3.62 -9.51
CA SER A 111 12.17 5.09 -9.59
C SER A 111 10.73 5.61 -9.42
N GLY A 112 9.81 4.77 -8.97
CA GLY A 112 8.38 5.02 -8.90
C GLY A 112 7.63 4.70 -10.19
N THR A 113 6.35 4.37 -10.05
CA THR A 113 5.42 4.16 -11.16
C THR A 113 4.45 5.34 -11.24
N PRO A 114 4.27 5.97 -12.41
CA PRO A 114 3.25 7.00 -12.58
C PRO A 114 1.84 6.46 -12.26
N GLY A 115 1.27 6.85 -11.12
CA GLY A 115 0.05 6.22 -10.58
C GLY A 115 -1.15 6.26 -11.53
N ASP A 116 -1.46 7.42 -12.11
CA ASP A 116 -2.62 7.60 -12.99
C ASP A 116 -2.51 6.76 -14.27
N LEU A 117 -1.38 6.89 -14.98
CA LEU A 117 -1.14 6.15 -16.22
C LEU A 117 -0.95 4.65 -15.97
N GLY A 118 -0.30 4.27 -14.86
CA GLY A 118 -0.14 2.89 -14.45
C GLY A 118 -1.48 2.22 -14.17
N THR A 119 -2.36 2.89 -13.41
CA THR A 119 -3.71 2.40 -13.11
C THR A 119 -4.52 2.19 -14.39
N ALA A 120 -4.56 3.20 -15.27
CA ALA A 120 -5.27 3.09 -16.54
C ALA A 120 -4.73 1.94 -17.40
N SER A 121 -3.40 1.77 -17.45
CA SER A 121 -2.75 0.71 -18.22
C SER A 121 -3.10 -0.68 -17.70
N VAL A 122 -3.11 -0.90 -16.37
CA VAL A 122 -3.50 -2.18 -15.77
C VAL A 122 -4.96 -2.51 -16.08
N ILE A 123 -5.88 -1.54 -15.95
CA ILE A 123 -7.30 -1.74 -16.26
C ILE A 123 -7.49 -2.18 -17.72
N LEU A 124 -6.85 -1.48 -18.67
CA LEU A 124 -6.94 -1.83 -20.09
C LEU A 124 -6.33 -3.21 -20.40
N SER A 125 -5.18 -3.53 -19.80
CA SER A 125 -4.51 -4.83 -19.99
C SER A 125 -5.38 -5.99 -19.50
N ILE A 126 -6.10 -5.81 -18.38
CA ILE A 126 -7.04 -6.79 -17.86
C ILE A 126 -8.27 -6.88 -18.76
N ALA A 127 -8.81 -5.75 -19.21
CA ALA A 127 -10.01 -5.69 -20.05
C ALA A 127 -9.85 -6.52 -21.34
N GLU A 128 -8.67 -6.48 -21.97
CA GLU A 128 -8.35 -7.27 -23.18
C GLU A 128 -8.36 -8.80 -22.97
N LYS A 129 -8.29 -9.26 -21.72
CA LYS A 129 -8.21 -10.68 -21.37
C LYS A 129 -9.45 -11.21 -20.67
N LEU A 130 -10.48 -10.38 -20.47
CA LEU A 130 -11.69 -10.74 -19.73
C LEU A 130 -12.39 -11.98 -20.28
N ASP A 131 -12.36 -12.20 -21.60
CA ASP A 131 -12.97 -13.35 -22.26
C ASP A 131 -12.25 -14.69 -21.97
N GLN A 132 -10.98 -14.62 -21.58
CA GLN A 132 -10.13 -15.76 -21.22
C GLN A 132 -10.17 -16.06 -19.72
N MET A 133 -10.78 -15.19 -18.91
CA MET A 133 -10.83 -15.34 -17.45
C MET A 133 -11.98 -16.23 -16.99
N PRO A 134 -11.82 -16.97 -15.88
CA PRO A 134 -12.90 -17.74 -15.29
C PRO A 134 -14.01 -16.82 -14.74
N TYR A 135 -15.23 -17.35 -14.64
CA TYR A 135 -16.34 -16.64 -14.00
C TYR A 135 -16.13 -16.55 -12.49
N GLY A 136 -16.42 -15.40 -11.89
CA GLY A 136 -16.41 -15.19 -10.44
C GLY A 136 -15.88 -13.83 -10.04
N LEU A 137 -15.69 -13.64 -8.73
CA LEU A 137 -14.93 -12.52 -8.19
C LEU A 137 -13.46 -12.93 -8.18
N LEU A 138 -12.68 -12.38 -9.12
CA LEU A 138 -11.25 -12.62 -9.24
C LEU A 138 -10.46 -11.45 -8.67
N THR A 139 -9.27 -11.74 -8.18
CA THR A 139 -8.30 -10.77 -7.68
C THR A 139 -7.02 -10.79 -8.52
N MET A 140 -6.11 -9.84 -8.29
CA MET A 140 -4.80 -9.86 -8.94
C MET A 140 -3.99 -11.14 -8.61
N ALA A 141 -4.21 -11.76 -7.44
CA ALA A 141 -3.57 -13.02 -7.05
C ALA A 141 -4.07 -14.24 -7.87
N ASP A 142 -5.21 -14.11 -8.56
CA ASP A 142 -5.72 -15.11 -9.50
C ASP A 142 -5.15 -14.94 -10.91
N LEU A 143 -4.67 -13.73 -11.24
CA LEU A 143 -4.14 -13.39 -12.56
C LEU A 143 -2.63 -13.60 -12.68
N ILE A 144 -1.89 -13.48 -11.56
CA ILE A 144 -0.44 -13.67 -11.55
C ILE A 144 -0.13 -15.18 -11.67
N PRO A 145 0.68 -15.60 -12.67
CA PRO A 145 0.88 -17.03 -12.98
C PRO A 145 1.75 -17.78 -11.96
N PHE A 146 2.30 -17.11 -10.95
CA PHE A 146 3.19 -17.68 -9.95
C PHE A 146 2.63 -17.45 -8.55
N ARG A 147 2.45 -18.52 -7.78
CA ARG A 147 2.07 -18.47 -6.35
C ARG A 147 3.20 -18.99 -5.49
N ILE A 148 3.50 -18.29 -4.42
CA ILE A 148 4.45 -18.75 -3.39
C ILE A 148 3.63 -19.51 -2.35
N ARG A 149 4.07 -20.70 -1.97
CA ARG A 149 3.51 -21.44 -0.83
C ARG A 149 4.54 -21.42 0.30
N PHE A 150 4.21 -20.76 1.41
CA PHE A 150 4.96 -20.97 2.63
C PHE A 150 4.64 -22.37 3.18
N GLU A 151 5.58 -23.32 3.12
CA GLU A 151 5.44 -24.61 3.79
C GLU A 151 5.42 -24.40 5.31
N GLY A 152 4.22 -24.46 5.90
CA GLY A 152 3.99 -24.29 7.34
C GLY A 152 2.80 -25.07 7.86
N SER A 153 2.32 -26.06 7.12
CA SER A 153 1.37 -27.08 7.61
C SER A 153 1.70 -28.44 7.00
N ALA A 154 2.93 -28.90 7.24
CA ALA A 154 3.17 -30.33 7.32
C ALA A 154 2.46 -30.83 8.59
N LYS A 155 1.20 -31.25 8.45
CA LYS A 155 0.64 -32.31 9.30
C LYS A 155 0.85 -33.62 8.54
N LEU A 156 1.87 -34.37 8.95
CA LEU A 156 1.76 -35.80 9.27
C LEU A 156 2.59 -36.04 10.52
#